data_AF-A0A7C3GBY5-F1
#
_entry.id   AF-A0A7C3GBY5-F1
#
_cell.length_a   1.000
_cell.length_b   1.000
_cell.length_c   1.000
_cell.angle_alpha   90.00
_cell.angle_beta   90.00
_cell.angle_gamma   90.00
#
_symmetry.space_group_name_H-M   'P 1'
#
loop_
_entity.id
_entity.type
_entity.pdbx_description
1 polymer ?
#
loop_
_entity_poly.entity_id
_entity_poly.type
_entity_poly.pdbx_seq_one_letter_code
_entity_poly.pdbx_strand_id
1 'polypeptide(L)' 'CYLMTGNADYLLKIAAANTKEYERIYRRTIAALPHVSRIQSSLVMKAIKRWQGYPART' A
#
# COMPACT_ATOMS: atom_id res chain seq x y z
N CYS A 1 3.75 6.48 1.71
CA CYS A 1 4.81 5.46 1.57
C CYS A 1 5.58 5.48 2.87
N TYR A 2 5.87 4.31 3.42
CA TYR A 2 6.64 4.19 4.66
C TYR A 2 7.83 3.28 4.40
N LEU A 3 9.01 3.70 4.83
CA LEU A 3 10.16 2.81 4.98
C LEU A 3 9.92 1.96 6.22
N MET A 4 10.10 0.66 6.09
CA MET A 4 9.77 -0.30 7.13
C MET A 4 11.02 -1.10 7.50
N THR A 5 11.10 -1.50 8.75
CA THR A 5 12.00 -2.57 9.18
C THR A 5 11.26 -3.92 9.03
N GLY A 6 11.97 -4.98 8.63
CA GLY A 6 11.41 -6.33 8.49
C GLY A 6 11.46 -6.89 7.07
N ASN A 7 10.45 -7.69 6.68
CA ASN A 7 10.47 -8.49 5.44
C ASN A 7 10.29 -7.69 4.14
N ALA A 8 9.85 -6.44 4.23
CA ALA A 8 9.69 -5.56 3.08
C ALA A 8 10.19 -4.17 3.45
N ASP A 9 11.03 -3.58 2.60
CA ASP A 9 11.63 -2.27 2.86
C ASP A 9 10.60 -1.14 2.79
N TYR A 10 9.53 -1.31 2.00
CA TYR A 10 8.53 -0.27 1.77
C TYR A 10 7.10 -0.80 1.92
N LEU A 11 6.24 0.01 2.56
CA LEU A 11 4.80 -0.18 2.59
C LEU A 11 4.08 0.96 1.86
N LEU A 12 3.32 0.59 0.83
CA LEU A 12 2.45 1.49 0.08
C LEU A 12 0.98 1.18 0.37
N LYS A 13 0.18 2.23 0.64
CA LYS A 13 -1.28 2.15 0.69
C LYS A 13 -1.83 2.80 -0.56
N ILE A 14 -2.66 2.07 -1.29
CA ILE A 14 -3.22 2.50 -2.58
C ILE A 14 -4.74 2.42 -2.49
N ALA A 15 -5.41 3.50 -2.89
CA ALA A 15 -6.85 3.51 -3.07
C ALA A 15 -7.16 3.26 -4.55
N ALA A 16 -8.03 2.28 -4.81
CA ALA A 16 -8.56 1.99 -6.14
C ALA A 16 -10.06 1.78 -6.02
N ALA A 17 -10.82 2.24 -7.02
CA ALA A 17 -12.27 2.11 -7.02
C ALA A 17 -12.75 0.64 -7.13
N ASN A 18 -11.95 -0.20 -7.78
CA ASN A 18 -12.20 -1.63 -7.97
C ASN A 18 -10.91 -2.36 -8.37
N THR A 19 -10.99 -3.68 -8.53
CA THR A 19 -9.85 -4.54 -8.88
C THR A 19 -9.23 -4.20 -10.24
N LYS A 20 -10.02 -3.80 -11.24
CA LYS A 20 -9.52 -3.43 -12.58
C LYS A 20 -8.66 -2.17 -12.53
N GLU A 21 -9.09 -1.18 -11.74
CA GLU A 21 -8.31 0.04 -11.51
C GLU A 21 -7.02 -0.26 -10.73
N TYR A 22 -7.08 -1.14 -9.74
CA TYR A 22 -5.89 -1.63 -9.04
C TYR A 22 -4.89 -2.30 -9.99
N GLU A 23 -5.36 -3.20 -10.86
CA GLU A 23 -4.49 -3.88 -11.84
C GLU A 23 -3.83 -2.89 -12.80
N ARG A 24 -4.57 -1.87 -13.24
CA ARG A 24 -4.02 -0.79 -14.08
C ARG A 24 -2.89 -0.05 -13.38
N ILE A 25 -3.07 0.32 -12.11
CA ILE A 25 -2.03 0.99 -11.30
C ILE A 25 -0.84 0.06 -11.09
N TYR A 26 -1.08 -1.22 -10.80
CA TYR A 26 -0.03 -2.21 -10.60
C TYR A 26 0.86 -2.33 -11.85
N ARG A 27 0.26 -2.55 -13.02
CA ARG A 27 1.00 -2.75 -14.27
C ARG A 27 1.72 -1.49 -14.75
N ARG A 28 1.09 -0.32 -14.63
CA ARG A 28 1.65 0.93 -15.18
C ARG A 28 2.70 1.57 -14.29
N THR A 29 2.57 1.41 -12.97
CA THR A 29 3.39 2.16 -12.01
C THR A 29 4.19 1.24 -11.12
N ILE A 30 3.53 0.33 -10.39
CA ILE A 30 4.20 -0.45 -9.33
C ILE A 30 5.19 -1.45 -9.91
N ALA A 31 4.80 -2.18 -10.95
CA ALA A 31 5.65 -3.17 -11.61
C ALA A 31 6.83 -2.55 -12.37
N ALA A 32 6.77 -1.26 -12.68
CA ALA A 32 7.83 -0.52 -13.36
C ALA A 32 8.77 0.22 -12.40
N LEU A 33 8.60 0.07 -11.07
CA LEU A 33 9.45 0.75 -10.10
C LEU A 33 10.89 0.26 -10.22
N PRO A 34 11.86 1.17 -10.46
CA PRO A 34 13.25 0.79 -10.56
C PRO A 34 13.77 0.31 -9.21
N HIS A 35 14.67 -0.68 -9.24
CA HIS A 35 15.33 -1.24 -8.05
C HIS A 35 14.41 -1.97 -7.05
N VAL A 36 13.18 -2.30 -7.44
CA VAL A 36 12.28 -3.13 -6.63
C VAL A 36 12.45 -4.60 -7.02
N SER A 37 12.99 -5.41 -6.11
CA SER A 37 13.25 -6.83 -6.36
C SER A 37 12.02 -7.72 -6.20
N ARG A 38 11.08 -7.35 -5.32
CA ARG A 38 9.88 -8.13 -5.01
C ARG A 38 8.73 -7.25 -4.61
N ILE A 39 7.54 -7.55 -5.14
CA ILE A 39 6.28 -6.88 -4.78
C ILE A 39 5.33 -7.92 -4.21
N GLN A 40 4.76 -7.62 -3.05
CA GLN A 40 3.68 -8.40 -2.44
C GLN A 40 2.50 -7.46 -2.18
N SER A 41 1.31 -7.84 -2.67
CA SER A 41 0.10 -7.04 -2.52
C SER A 41 -0.95 -7.75 -1.68
N SER A 42 -1.59 -7.00 -0.78
CA SER A 42 -2.73 -7.45 0.02
C SER A 42 -3.91 -6.52 -0.20
N LEU A 43 -5.11 -7.08 -0.32
CA LEU A 43 -6.35 -6.32 -0.47
C LEU A 43 -7.09 -6.24 0.87
N VAL A 44 -7.59 -5.05 1.22
CA VAL A 44 -8.37 -4.84 2.44
C VAL A 44 -9.78 -5.37 2.22
N MET A 45 -10.15 -6.44 2.94
CA MET A 45 -11.51 -7.00 2.88
C MET A 45 -12.52 -6.18 3.69
N LYS A 46 -12.12 -5.75 4.90
CA LYS A 46 -12.96 -4.95 5.80
C LYS A 46 -12.09 -4.07 6.70
N ALA A 47 -12.42 -2.79 6.80
CA ALA A 47 -11.80 -1.89 7.78
C ALA A 47 -12.52 -2.02 9.12
N ILE A 48 -11.88 -2.69 10.10
CA ILE A 48 -12.45 -2.85 11.45
C ILE A 48 -12.35 -1.55 12.25
N LYS A 49 -11.20 -0.87 12.17
CA LYS A 49 -10.97 0.44 12.81
C LYS A 49 -10.43 1.40 11.77
N ARG A 50 -11.05 2.58 11.65
CA ARG A 50 -10.56 3.64 10.77
C ARG A 50 -9.36 4.35 11.42
N TRP A 51 -8.39 4.74 10.61
CA TRP A 51 -7.30 5.61 11.04
C TRP A 51 -7.87 7.00 11.36
N GLN A 52 -7.68 7.48 12.58
CA GLN A 52 -8.15 8.80 13.04
C GLN A 52 -7.00 9.79 13.28
N GLY A 53 -5.78 9.46 12.84
CA GLY A 53 -4.58 10.22 13.16
C GLY A 53 -3.89 9.73 14.43
N TYR A 54 -2.84 10.44 14.82
CA TYR A 54 -2.15 10.20 16.08
C TYR A 54 -2.96 10.82 17.23
N PRO A 55 -2.97 10.19 18.42
CA PRO A 55 -3.59 10.79 19.58
C PRO A 55 -2.90 12.12 19.89
N ALA A 56 -3.68 13.20 20.00
CA ALA A 56 -3.17 14.45 20.53
C ALA A 56 -2.89 14.22 22.02
N ARG A 57 -1.63 14.33 22.43
CA ARG A 57 -1.29 14.53 23.83
C ARG A 57 -1.63 15.98 24.16
N THR A 58 -2.82 16.21 24.71
CA THR A 58 -3.10 17.37 25.56
C THR A 58 -2.64 17.07 26.98
#